data_AF-A0A0L0DII3-F1
#
_entry.id   AF-A0A0L0DII3-F1
#
_cell.length_a   1.000
_cell.length_b   1.000
_cell.length_c   1.000
_cell.angle_alpha   90.00
_cell.angle_beta   90.00
_cell.angle_gamma   90.00
#
_symmetry.space_group_name_H-M   'P 1'
#
loop_
_entity.id
_entity.type
_entity.pdbx_description
1 polymer ?
#
loop_
_entity_poly.entity_id
_entity_poly.type
_entity_poly.pdbx_seq_one_letter_code
_entity_poly.pdbx_strand_id
1 'polypeptide(L)'
;MASSSSSNGVLGGSVDVVRFEIRRLENAVSKLVESNEALVEALEAEPDDVDFQEAVAENEGVIAKYRSQIAELEALIGVSGHAKDQVWI
;
A
#
# COMPACT_ATOMS: atom_id res chain seq x y z
N MET A 1 24.08 -24.78 35.32
CA MET A 1 23.69 -25.02 33.92
C MET A 1 22.17 -25.07 33.86
N ALA A 2 21.55 -24.13 33.16
CA ALA A 2 20.18 -24.26 32.65
C ALA A 2 20.06 -23.21 31.54
N SER A 3 20.35 -23.64 30.31
CA SER A 3 20.07 -22.87 29.10
C SER A 3 18.57 -22.93 28.86
N SER A 4 17.85 -21.85 29.12
CA SER A 4 16.45 -21.71 28.72
C SER A 4 16.39 -21.02 27.36
N SER A 5 16.08 -21.84 26.36
CA SER A 5 15.73 -21.56 24.97
C SER A 5 15.33 -20.11 24.64
N SER A 6 16.22 -19.41 23.91
CA SER A 6 15.83 -18.31 23.03
C SER A 6 15.17 -18.89 21.77
N SER A 7 13.85 -19.07 21.80
CA SER A 7 13.08 -19.55 20.63
C SER A 7 12.20 -18.47 19.99
N ASN A 8 12.17 -17.24 20.52
CA ASN A 8 11.32 -16.16 19.98
C ASN A 8 11.95 -15.31 18.86
N GLY A 9 13.24 -15.46 18.57
CA GLY A 9 13.95 -14.57 17.64
C GLY A 9 13.62 -14.75 16.16
N VAL A 10 13.26 -15.97 15.74
CA VAL A 10 13.05 -16.30 14.31
C VAL A 10 11.68 -15.80 13.80
N LEU A 11 10.64 -15.91 14.63
CA LEU A 11 9.30 -15.43 14.28
C LEU A 11 9.19 -13.90 14.30
N GLY A 12 9.93 -13.23 15.20
CA GLY A 12 10.00 -11.76 15.25
C GLY A 12 10.61 -11.16 13.98
N GLY A 13 11.68 -11.77 13.46
CA GLY A 13 12.33 -11.31 12.22
C GLY A 13 11.42 -11.35 10.99
N SER A 14 10.58 -12.38 10.85
CA SER A 14 9.62 -12.47 9.74
C SER A 14 8.52 -11.40 9.83
N VAL A 15 8.03 -11.10 11.04
CA VAL A 15 7.02 -10.05 11.25
C VAL A 15 7.59 -8.66 10.98
N ASP A 16 8.84 -8.40 11.37
CA ASP A 16 9.49 -7.10 11.12
C ASP A 16 9.75 -6.85 9.62
N VAL A 17 10.09 -7.90 8.86
CA VAL A 17 10.20 -7.82 7.38
C VAL A 17 8.85 -7.47 6.75
N VAL A 18 7.76 -8.12 7.18
CA VAL A 18 6.42 -7.81 6.66
C VAL A 18 5.99 -6.38 7.00
N ARG A 19 6.25 -5.91 8.22
CA ARG A 19 5.98 -4.52 8.63
C ARG A 19 6.80 -3.50 7.82
N PHE A 20 8.04 -3.83 7.49
CA PHE A 20 8.86 -2.97 6.65
C PHE A 20 8.26 -2.86 5.24
N GLU A 21 7.84 -3.98 4.65
CA GLU A 21 7.24 -3.97 3.32
C GLU A 21 5.89 -3.23 3.31
N ILE A 22 5.06 -3.38 4.34
CA ILE A 22 3.82 -2.59 4.49
C ILE A 22 4.14 -1.09 4.44
N ARG A 23 5.09 -0.61 5.24
CA ARG A 23 5.47 0.82 5.26
C ARG A 23 6.02 1.31 3.92
N ARG A 24 6.77 0.46 3.22
CA ARG A 24 7.27 0.77 1.87
C ARG A 24 6.12 0.92 0.88
N LEU A 25 5.15 0.01 0.90
CA LEU A 25 3.96 0.08 0.05
C LEU A 25 3.07 1.28 0.41
N GLU A 26 2.87 1.58 1.69
CA GLU A 26 2.14 2.76 2.14
C GLU A 26 2.80 4.06 1.63
N ASN A 27 4.13 4.14 1.70
CA ASN A 27 4.86 5.28 1.16
C ASN A 27 4.72 5.39 -0.36
N ALA A 28 4.78 4.26 -1.08
CA ALA A 28 4.58 4.24 -2.52
C ALA A 28 3.15 4.68 -2.89
N VAL A 29 2.13 4.22 -2.18
CA VAL A 29 0.74 4.67 -2.34
C VAL A 29 0.62 6.17 -2.09
N SER A 30 1.20 6.69 -1.01
CA SER A 30 1.19 8.13 -0.71
C SER A 30 1.77 8.95 -1.86
N LYS A 31 2.92 8.51 -2.41
CA LYS A 31 3.58 9.21 -3.51
C LYS A 31 2.80 9.14 -4.82
N LEU A 32 2.17 7.99 -5.09
CA LEU A 32 1.31 7.84 -6.27
C LEU A 32 0.05 8.69 -6.15
N VAL A 33 -0.58 8.76 -4.97
CA VAL A 33 -1.75 9.62 -4.74
C VAL A 33 -1.39 11.09 -4.95
N GLU A 34 -0.29 11.57 -4.35
CA GLU A 34 0.21 12.94 -4.57
C GLU A 34 0.48 13.22 -6.07
N SER A 35 1.10 12.27 -6.78
CA SER A 35 1.36 12.39 -8.22
C SER A 35 0.06 12.38 -9.04
N ASN A 36 -0.93 11.59 -8.63
CA ASN A 36 -2.20 11.47 -9.33
C ASN A 36 -3.05 12.73 -9.17
N GLU A 37 -3.04 13.33 -7.97
CA GLU A 37 -3.70 14.62 -7.72
C GLU A 37 -3.13 15.72 -8.63
N ALA A 38 -1.81 15.77 -8.81
CA ALA A 38 -1.17 16.73 -9.72
C ALA A 38 -1.56 16.48 -11.20
N LEU A 39 -1.72 15.23 -11.62
CA LEU A 39 -2.17 14.90 -12.98
C LEU A 39 -3.65 15.26 -13.19
N VAL A 40 -4.49 15.04 -12.17
CA VAL A 40 -5.90 15.45 -12.21
C VAL A 40 -6.01 16.98 -12.30
N GLU A 41 -5.21 17.73 -11.55
CA GLU A 41 -5.15 19.20 -11.67
C GLU A 41 -4.72 19.64 -13.09
N ALA A 42 -3.77 18.94 -13.70
CA ALA A 42 -3.38 19.20 -15.09
C ALA A 42 -4.52 18.91 -16.09
N LEU A 43 -5.29 17.84 -15.88
CA LEU A 43 -6.46 17.52 -16.69
C LEU A 43 -7.60 18.54 -16.53
N GLU A 44 -7.72 19.23 -15.40
CA GLU A 44 -8.68 20.33 -15.27
C GLU A 44 -8.35 21.49 -16.21
N ALA A 45 -7.06 21.73 -16.48
CA ALA A 45 -6.61 22.72 -17.45
C ALA A 45 -6.67 22.22 -18.89
N GLU A 46 -6.35 20.95 -19.13
CA GLU A 46 -6.27 20.31 -20.45
C GLU A 46 -7.04 18.98 -20.46
N PRO A 47 -8.39 19.00 -20.52
CA PRO A 47 -9.22 17.82 -20.28
C PRO A 47 -9.14 16.75 -21.37
N ASP A 48 -8.71 17.13 -22.59
CA ASP A 48 -8.57 16.24 -23.74
C ASP A 48 -7.15 15.66 -23.89
N ASP A 49 -6.25 15.90 -22.91
CA ASP A 49 -4.91 15.32 -22.92
C ASP A 49 -4.97 13.82 -22.59
N VAL A 50 -4.85 13.00 -23.63
CA VAL A 50 -4.92 11.53 -23.53
C VAL A 50 -3.76 10.97 -22.71
N ASP A 51 -2.57 11.56 -22.77
CA ASP A 51 -1.40 11.07 -22.05
C ASP A 51 -1.60 11.23 -20.53
N PHE A 52 -2.19 12.36 -20.09
CA PHE A 52 -2.56 12.54 -18.69
C PHE A 52 -3.71 11.64 -18.25
N GLN A 53 -4.73 11.42 -19.09
CA GLN A 53 -5.83 10.49 -18.78
C GLN A 53 -5.32 9.06 -18.58
N GLU A 54 -4.44 8.59 -19.46
CA GLU A 54 -3.84 7.26 -19.37
C GLU A 54 -2.95 7.14 -18.13
N ALA A 55 -2.13 8.14 -17.83
CA ALA A 55 -1.28 8.16 -16.63
C ALA A 55 -2.10 8.12 -15.34
N VAL A 56 -3.24 8.81 -15.28
CA VAL A 56 -4.15 8.77 -14.12
C VAL A 56 -4.73 7.36 -13.95
N ALA A 57 -5.25 6.77 -15.01
CA ALA A 57 -5.84 5.43 -14.97
C ALA A 57 -4.80 4.36 -14.59
N GLU A 58 -3.57 4.46 -15.08
CA GLU A 58 -2.48 3.56 -14.72
C GLU A 58 -2.14 3.69 -13.21
N ASN A 59 -1.98 4.92 -12.72
CA ASN A 59 -1.69 5.17 -11.32
C ASN A 59 -2.79 4.64 -10.39
N GLU A 60 -4.07 4.83 -10.74
CA GLU A 60 -5.20 4.26 -9.99
C GLU A 60 -5.12 2.73 -9.89
N GLY A 61 -4.80 2.06 -11.00
CA GLY A 61 -4.59 0.62 -11.04
C GLY A 61 -3.45 0.16 -10.13
N VAL A 62 -2.32 0.88 -10.13
CA VAL A 62 -1.17 0.58 -9.28
C VAL A 62 -1.49 0.83 -7.80
N ILE A 63 -2.17 1.92 -7.47
CA ILE A 63 -2.62 2.24 -6.10
C ILE A 63 -3.54 1.13 -5.57
N ALA A 64 -4.52 0.70 -6.37
CA ALA A 64 -5.43 -0.38 -5.99
C ALA A 64 -4.68 -1.68 -5.69
N LYS A 65 -3.71 -2.03 -6.55
CA LYS A 65 -2.84 -3.20 -6.35
C LYS A 65 -2.03 -3.11 -5.06
N TYR A 66 -1.37 -1.98 -4.79
CA TYR A 66 -0.58 -1.82 -3.57
C TYR A 66 -1.44 -1.84 -2.31
N ARG A 67 -2.64 -1.24 -2.33
CA ARG A 67 -3.60 -1.34 -1.22
C ARG A 67 -4.04 -2.78 -0.95
N SER A 68 -4.27 -3.58 -1.99
CA SER A 68 -4.57 -5.01 -1.84
C SER A 68 -3.39 -5.76 -1.19
N GLN A 69 -2.16 -5.50 -1.66
CA GLN A 69 -0.96 -6.11 -1.10
C GLN A 69 -0.74 -5.73 0.38
N ILE A 70 -0.99 -4.48 0.75
CA ILE A 70 -0.96 -4.04 2.15
C ILE A 70 -1.95 -4.86 2.97
N ALA A 71 -3.20 -4.98 2.53
CA ALA A 71 -4.23 -5.74 3.25
C ALA A 71 -3.86 -7.22 3.42
N GLU A 72 -3.27 -7.84 2.39
CA GLU A 72 -2.77 -9.22 2.45
C GLU A 72 -1.63 -9.37 3.47
N LEU A 73 -0.67 -8.46 3.46
CA LEU A 73 0.47 -8.47 4.39
C LEU A 73 0.02 -8.21 5.84
N GLU A 74 -0.92 -7.29 6.03
CA GLU A 74 -1.57 -6.99 7.30
C GLU A 74 -2.30 -8.23 7.87
N ALA A 75 -3.04 -8.94 7.02
CA ALA A 75 -3.69 -10.20 7.39
C ALA A 75 -2.67 -11.28 7.81
N LEU A 76 -1.53 -11.38 7.12
CA LEU A 76 -0.46 -12.35 7.44
C LEU A 76 0.15 -12.14 8.83
N ILE A 77 0.27 -10.89 9.30
CA ILE A 77 0.83 -10.59 10.63
C ILE A 77 -0.25 -10.37 11.70
N GLY A 78 -1.52 -10.64 11.38
CA GLY A 78 -2.64 -10.50 12.32
C GLY A 78 -2.94 -9.05 12.71
N VAL A 79 -2.49 -8.08 11.92
CA VAL A 79 -2.85 -6.66 12.07
C VAL A 79 -4.05 -6.43 11.18
N SER A 80 -5.28 -6.55 11.70
CA SER A 80 -6.46 -6.16 10.90
C SER A 80 -6.66 -4.64 11.00
N GLY A 81 -6.00 -3.88 10.12
CA GLY A 81 -6.33 -2.48 9.87
C GLY A 81 -7.31 -2.38 8.70
N HIS A 82 -8.50 -1.81 8.92
CA HIS A 82 -9.31 -1.21 7.84
C HIS A 82 -9.95 -2.10 6.75
N ALA A 83 -10.37 -3.33 7.04
CA ALA A 83 -11.30 -4.06 6.16
C ALA A 83 -12.76 -3.55 6.18
N LYS A 84 -13.04 -2.33 6.69
CA LYS A 84 -14.43 -1.90 7.00
C LYS A 84 -15.03 -0.77 6.16
N ASP A 85 -14.26 -0.06 5.34
CA ASP A 85 -14.78 1.14 4.65
C ASP A 85 -14.86 1.01 3.12
N GLN A 86 -15.13 -0.20 2.62
CA GLN A 86 -15.61 -0.38 1.24
C GLN A 86 -17.12 -0.63 1.25
N VAL A 87 -17.88 0.43 1.52
CA VAL A 87 -19.27 0.53 1.09
C VAL A 87 -19.26 1.30 -0.23
N TRP A 88 -19.30 0.57 -1.34
CA TRP A 88 -19.75 1.10 -2.62
C TRP A 88 -21.24 0.76 -2.77
N ILE A 89 -22.11 1.69 -2.38
CA ILE A 89 -23.48 1.85 -2.90
C ILE A 89 -23.77 3.34 -2.99
#